data_AF-A0A522X7C4-F1
#
_entry.id   AF-A0A522X7C4-F1
#
_cell.length_a   1.000
_cell.length_b   1.000
_cell.length_c   1.000
_cell.angle_alpha   90.00
_cell.angle_beta   90.00
_cell.angle_gamma   90.00
#
_symmetry.space_group_name_H-M   'P 1'
#
loop_
_entity.id
_entity.type
_entity.pdbx_description
1 polymer ?
#
loop_
_entity_poly.entity_id
_entity_poly.type
_entity_poly.pdbx_seq_one_letter_code
_entity_poly.pdbx_strand_id
1 'polypeptide(L)'
;MRLLAVTVSLGAALLFMTAAPSYAAGGDAIFKKSCTGCHYTDGPAKEKTIADQLAKKGPELWYAGSKFQKAWLTEWLQKPKPIRPLKYNSLSEKNSGDHPKLSAGDAAAVTDYLMGLTSPEVKAGVVKPNASVKGRKIFTKDMPCGGCHEYSTKGEVHGGKSGPSLIGASKRLNPDWIYAYMANIKVFKPVRDMPDFGGVLNPKDMEEVSAYVAAFE
;
A
#
# COMPACT_ATOMS: atom_id res chain seq x y z
N MET A 1 38.92 -13.86 -70.11
CA MET A 1 38.17 -14.74 -69.19
C MET A 1 38.35 -14.23 -67.76
N ARG A 2 37.46 -13.36 -67.27
CA ARG A 2 37.31 -13.00 -65.84
C ARG A 2 35.84 -12.64 -65.61
N LEU A 3 35.09 -13.58 -65.03
CA LEU A 3 33.71 -13.40 -64.61
C LEU A 3 33.72 -12.69 -63.24
N LEU A 4 33.11 -11.51 -63.16
CA LEU A 4 32.82 -10.83 -61.90
C LEU A 4 31.51 -11.39 -61.35
N ALA A 5 31.59 -12.17 -60.27
CA ALA A 5 30.42 -12.63 -59.53
C ALA A 5 29.94 -11.49 -58.61
N VAL A 6 28.74 -10.97 -58.89
CA VAL A 6 28.04 -10.03 -58.00
C VAL A 6 27.22 -10.87 -57.01
N THR A 7 27.66 -10.95 -55.77
CA THR A 7 26.89 -11.57 -54.68
C THR A 7 25.95 -10.51 -54.08
N VAL A 8 24.66 -10.64 -54.36
CA VAL A 8 23.60 -9.89 -53.70
C VAL A 8 23.32 -10.54 -52.35
N SER A 9 23.75 -9.90 -51.27
CA SER A 9 23.44 -10.34 -49.90
C SER A 9 22.04 -9.85 -49.52
N LEU A 10 21.07 -10.76 -49.54
CA LEU A 10 19.73 -10.51 -48.98
C LEU A 10 19.86 -10.52 -47.44
N GLY A 11 19.95 -9.34 -46.84
CA GLY A 11 19.92 -9.18 -45.39
C GLY A 11 18.52 -9.49 -44.85
N ALA A 12 18.35 -10.66 -44.23
CA ALA A 12 17.15 -10.98 -43.48
C ALA A 12 17.10 -10.12 -42.21
N ALA A 13 16.28 -9.07 -42.23
CA ALA A 13 15.98 -8.28 -41.04
C ALA A 13 15.10 -9.11 -40.09
N LEU A 14 15.74 -9.73 -39.09
CA LEU A 14 15.06 -10.31 -37.93
C LEU A 14 14.45 -9.19 -37.09
N LEU A 15 13.16 -8.94 -37.30
CA LEU A 15 12.33 -8.12 -36.43
C LEU A 15 12.20 -8.83 -35.07
N PHE A 16 13.02 -8.42 -34.11
CA PHE A 16 12.78 -8.73 -32.70
C PHE A 16 11.53 -7.97 -32.24
N MET A 17 10.37 -8.63 -32.28
CA MET A 17 9.20 -8.17 -31.54
C MET A 17 9.53 -8.27 -30.05
N THR A 18 9.95 -7.16 -29.45
CA THR A 18 9.93 -7.01 -28.00
C THR A 18 8.47 -7.02 -27.58
N ALA A 19 7.98 -8.15 -27.09
CA ALA A 19 6.69 -8.21 -26.43
C ALA A 19 6.73 -7.26 -25.23
N ALA A 20 6.06 -6.11 -25.36
CA ALA A 20 5.79 -5.26 -24.20
C ALA A 20 5.03 -6.12 -23.18
N PRO A 21 5.32 -6.00 -21.88
CA PRO A 21 4.59 -6.75 -20.87
C PRO A 21 3.11 -6.39 -20.99
N SER A 22 2.29 -7.38 -21.38
CA SER A 22 0.85 -7.30 -21.33
C SER A 22 0.45 -7.26 -19.86
N TYR A 23 0.43 -6.06 -19.27
CA TYR A 23 -0.46 -5.81 -18.13
C TYR A 23 -1.84 -6.29 -18.57
N ALA A 24 -2.54 -7.08 -17.75
CA ALA A 24 -3.90 -7.49 -18.06
C ALA A 24 -4.72 -6.23 -18.37
N ALA A 25 -4.96 -5.99 -19.67
CA ALA A 25 -5.55 -4.76 -20.15
C ALA A 25 -6.95 -4.66 -19.54
N GLY A 26 -7.19 -3.63 -18.72
CA GLY A 26 -8.50 -3.39 -18.11
C GLY A 26 -8.53 -3.33 -16.57
N GLY A 27 -7.41 -3.49 -15.87
CA GLY A 27 -7.38 -3.30 -14.41
C GLY A 27 -7.91 -1.93 -13.95
N ASP A 28 -7.56 -0.87 -14.68
CA ASP A 28 -8.07 0.49 -14.43
C ASP A 28 -9.57 0.61 -14.75
N ALA A 29 -10.05 -0.05 -15.81
CA ALA A 29 -11.46 -0.06 -16.18
C ALA A 29 -12.32 -0.80 -15.15
N ILE A 30 -11.84 -1.95 -14.65
CA ILE A 30 -12.48 -2.69 -13.56
C ILE A 30 -12.52 -1.82 -12.30
N PHE A 31 -11.40 -1.17 -11.95
CA PHE A 31 -11.33 -0.28 -10.80
C PHE A 31 -12.30 0.90 -10.94
N LYS A 32 -12.33 1.56 -12.11
CA LYS A 32 -13.25 2.67 -12.40
C LYS A 32 -14.70 2.26 -12.24
N LYS A 33 -15.07 1.07 -12.71
CA LYS A 33 -16.43 0.55 -12.64
C LYS A 33 -16.85 0.17 -11.22
N SER A 34 -15.96 -0.44 -10.44
CA SER A 34 -16.34 -1.18 -9.22
C SER A 34 -15.81 -0.58 -7.92
N CYS A 35 -14.82 0.31 -7.97
CA CYS A 35 -14.09 0.75 -6.77
C CYS A 35 -14.20 2.26 -6.50
N THR A 36 -14.42 3.08 -7.54
CA THR A 36 -14.46 4.55 -7.44
C THR A 36 -15.64 5.11 -6.65
N GLY A 37 -16.67 4.29 -6.40
CA GLY A 37 -17.77 4.67 -5.50
C GLY A 37 -17.32 4.89 -4.05
N CYS A 38 -16.17 4.34 -3.66
CA CYS A 38 -15.60 4.47 -2.32
C CYS A 38 -14.14 4.90 -2.28
N HIS A 39 -13.33 4.52 -3.28
CA HIS A 39 -11.89 4.75 -3.31
C HIS A 39 -11.49 5.87 -4.27
N TYR A 40 -10.34 6.49 -3.98
CA TYR A 40 -9.82 7.65 -4.70
C TYR A 40 -8.40 7.37 -5.18
N THR A 41 -8.13 7.50 -6.47
CA THR A 41 -6.80 7.29 -7.07
C THR A 41 -6.13 8.58 -7.53
N ASP A 42 -6.80 9.72 -7.36
CA ASP A 42 -6.21 11.02 -7.58
C ASP A 42 -5.42 11.44 -6.33
N GLY A 43 -4.14 11.77 -6.54
CA GLY A 43 -3.20 12.17 -5.50
C GLY A 43 -2.56 13.54 -5.76
N PRO A 44 -1.96 14.18 -4.73
CA PRO A 44 -2.07 13.82 -3.32
C PRO A 44 -3.49 14.05 -2.78
N ALA A 45 -3.74 13.62 -1.54
CA ALA A 45 -5.03 13.85 -0.88
C ALA A 45 -5.28 15.37 -0.67
N LYS A 46 -6.53 15.83 -0.78
CA LYS A 46 -6.87 17.26 -0.94
C LYS A 46 -7.85 17.78 0.11
N GLU A 47 -8.13 17.00 1.14
CA GLU A 47 -9.08 17.33 2.20
C GLU A 47 -8.52 18.49 3.01
N LYS A 48 -9.40 19.43 3.34
CA LYS A 48 -9.06 20.63 4.13
C LYS A 48 -9.75 20.60 5.48
N THR A 49 -10.88 19.91 5.58
CA THR A 49 -11.73 19.90 6.77
C THR A 49 -12.09 18.48 7.21
N ILE A 50 -12.54 18.36 8.46
CA ILE A 50 -13.12 17.11 8.99
C ILE A 50 -14.32 16.68 8.14
N ALA A 51 -15.15 17.63 7.68
CA ALA A 51 -16.29 17.33 6.81
C ALA A 51 -15.86 16.67 5.49
N ASP A 52 -14.78 17.16 4.86
CA ASP A 52 -14.24 16.56 3.62
C ASP A 52 -13.79 15.10 3.85
N GLN A 53 -13.13 14.84 4.98
CA GLN A 53 -12.69 13.49 5.32
C GLN A 53 -13.87 12.58 5.66
N LEU A 54 -14.86 13.06 6.42
CA LEU A 54 -16.06 12.31 6.78
C LEU A 54 -16.97 12.00 5.58
N ALA A 55 -16.96 12.85 4.55
CA ALA A 55 -17.70 12.60 3.30
C ALA A 55 -17.16 11.41 2.51
N LYS A 56 -15.92 10.97 2.79
CA LYS A 56 -15.34 9.80 2.13
C LYS A 56 -15.91 8.49 2.63
N LYS A 57 -16.07 7.55 1.70
CA LYS A 57 -16.51 6.18 1.99
C LYS A 57 -15.37 5.17 2.11
N GLY A 58 -14.18 5.52 1.63
CA GLY A 58 -13.00 4.67 1.70
C GLY A 58 -11.67 5.44 1.65
N PRO A 59 -10.56 4.74 1.88
CA PRO A 59 -9.22 5.32 1.81
C PRO A 59 -8.80 5.58 0.35
N GLU A 60 -7.88 6.52 0.20
CA GLU A 60 -7.19 6.82 -1.06
C GLU A 60 -6.18 5.72 -1.38
N LEU A 61 -5.97 5.50 -2.67
CA LEU A 61 -5.15 4.44 -3.25
C LEU A 61 -4.16 4.97 -4.30
N TRP A 62 -4.01 6.30 -4.45
CA TRP A 62 -3.07 6.93 -5.39
C TRP A 62 -1.59 6.57 -5.14
N TYR A 63 -1.29 5.96 -3.98
CA TYR A 63 0.03 5.44 -3.59
C TYR A 63 0.01 3.93 -3.30
N ALA A 64 -1.03 3.19 -3.73
CA ALA A 64 -1.23 1.79 -3.36
C ALA A 64 0.00 0.91 -3.65
N GLY A 65 0.67 1.13 -4.78
CA GLY A 65 1.89 0.41 -5.16
C GLY A 65 3.11 0.73 -4.31
N SER A 66 3.15 1.90 -3.69
CA SER A 66 4.16 2.20 -2.69
C SER A 66 3.86 1.56 -1.33
N LYS A 67 2.57 1.35 -1.00
CA LYS A 67 2.11 0.89 0.31
C LYS A 67 2.05 -0.62 0.47
N PHE A 68 1.50 -1.32 -0.52
CA PHE A 68 1.12 -2.71 -0.38
C PHE A 68 2.14 -3.65 -0.99
N GLN A 69 2.24 -4.84 -0.42
CA GLN A 69 2.92 -5.97 -1.06
C GLN A 69 2.00 -6.56 -2.13
N LYS A 70 2.51 -6.74 -3.36
CA LYS A 70 1.73 -7.21 -4.51
C LYS A 70 1.01 -8.52 -4.24
N ALA A 71 1.71 -9.51 -3.70
CA ALA A 71 1.15 -10.84 -3.43
C ALA A 71 -0.04 -10.77 -2.47
N TRP A 72 0.08 -10.00 -1.39
CA TRP A 72 -1.02 -9.80 -0.45
C TRP A 72 -2.19 -9.07 -1.08
N LEU A 73 -1.96 -8.04 -1.91
CA LEU A 73 -3.04 -7.29 -2.53
C LEU A 73 -3.85 -8.19 -3.49
N THR A 74 -3.17 -9.00 -4.30
CA THR A 74 -3.82 -9.98 -5.19
C THR A 74 -4.67 -10.99 -4.41
N GLU A 75 -4.15 -11.51 -3.29
CA GLU A 75 -4.88 -12.47 -2.45
C GLU A 75 -6.08 -11.80 -1.75
N TRP A 76 -5.85 -10.62 -1.17
CA TRP A 76 -6.85 -9.90 -0.39
C TRP A 76 -8.04 -9.46 -1.28
N LEU A 77 -7.81 -9.05 -2.53
CA LEU A 77 -8.90 -8.72 -3.45
C LEU A 77 -9.80 -9.93 -3.79
N GLN A 78 -9.29 -11.15 -3.70
CA GLN A 78 -10.08 -12.38 -3.91
C GLN A 78 -10.84 -12.79 -2.64
N LYS A 79 -10.25 -12.53 -1.47
CA LYS A 79 -10.78 -12.95 -0.16
C LYS A 79 -10.64 -11.81 0.85
N PRO A 80 -11.38 -10.71 0.66
CA PRO A 80 -11.18 -9.53 1.48
C PRO A 80 -11.57 -9.82 2.92
N LYS A 81 -10.72 -9.34 3.83
CA LYS A 81 -10.97 -9.34 5.28
C LYS A 81 -10.87 -7.92 5.79
N PRO A 82 -11.64 -7.53 6.82
CA PRO A 82 -11.56 -6.21 7.41
C PRO A 82 -10.12 -5.83 7.79
N ILE A 83 -9.62 -4.75 7.21
CA ILE A 83 -8.35 -4.13 7.62
C ILE A 83 -8.55 -3.26 8.87
N ARG A 84 -9.70 -2.58 8.94
CA ARG A 84 -10.12 -1.78 10.08
C ARG A 84 -11.17 -2.56 10.85
N PRO A 85 -11.06 -2.69 12.19
CA PRO A 85 -12.10 -3.31 13.01
C PRO A 85 -13.41 -2.52 12.99
N LEU A 86 -13.30 -1.19 12.90
CA LEU A 86 -14.41 -0.26 12.78
C LEU A 86 -14.60 0.20 11.33
N LYS A 87 -15.82 0.60 11.00
CA LYS A 87 -16.17 1.19 9.70
C LYS A 87 -15.30 2.41 9.42
N TYR A 88 -14.99 2.66 8.15
CA TYR A 88 -14.23 3.83 7.76
C TYR A 88 -14.94 5.11 8.24
N ASN A 89 -14.19 6.03 8.86
CA ASN A 89 -14.70 7.24 9.52
C ASN A 89 -15.67 7.02 10.71
N SER A 90 -15.74 5.81 11.29
CA SER A 90 -16.53 5.56 12.51
C SER A 90 -15.64 5.18 13.70
N LEU A 91 -16.05 5.62 14.89
CA LEU A 91 -15.43 5.27 16.18
C LEU A 91 -16.26 4.26 16.99
N SER A 92 -17.45 3.90 16.51
CA SER A 92 -18.41 3.04 17.23
C SER A 92 -18.99 1.92 16.37
N GLU A 93 -19.15 2.14 15.07
CA GLU A 93 -19.71 1.12 14.17
C GLU A 93 -18.63 0.10 13.79
N LYS A 94 -18.93 -1.18 14.05
CA LYS A 94 -18.11 -2.30 13.61
C LYS A 94 -18.09 -2.38 12.07
N ASN A 95 -16.94 -2.74 11.51
CA ASN A 95 -16.83 -3.07 10.09
C ASN A 95 -17.56 -4.39 9.78
N SER A 96 -18.52 -4.33 8.85
CA SER A 96 -19.31 -5.47 8.37
C SER A 96 -18.50 -6.47 7.54
N GLY A 97 -17.33 -6.06 7.01
CA GLY A 97 -16.50 -6.91 6.14
C GLY A 97 -17.10 -7.16 4.77
N ASP A 98 -17.89 -6.22 4.27
CA ASP A 98 -18.65 -6.27 3.01
C ASP A 98 -17.86 -5.76 1.79
N HIS A 99 -16.53 -5.74 1.87
CA HIS A 99 -15.71 -5.32 0.74
C HIS A 99 -15.93 -6.28 -0.46
N PRO A 100 -16.15 -5.76 -1.69
CA PRO A 100 -16.33 -6.61 -2.85
C PRO A 100 -15.14 -7.55 -3.09
N LYS A 101 -15.44 -8.81 -3.37
CA LYS A 101 -14.45 -9.79 -3.85
C LYS A 101 -14.35 -9.76 -5.37
N LEU A 102 -13.16 -10.00 -5.89
CA LEU A 102 -12.89 -10.12 -7.33
C LEU A 102 -12.61 -11.57 -7.71
N SER A 103 -12.84 -11.90 -8.98
CA SER A 103 -12.33 -13.14 -9.57
C SER A 103 -10.79 -13.13 -9.56
N ALA A 104 -10.15 -14.30 -9.71
CA ALA A 104 -8.68 -14.36 -9.73
C ALA A 104 -8.06 -13.49 -10.85
N GLY A 105 -8.69 -13.48 -12.03
CA GLY A 105 -8.25 -12.65 -13.17
C GLY A 105 -8.43 -11.15 -12.90
N ASP A 106 -9.60 -10.73 -12.43
CA ASP A 106 -9.86 -9.33 -12.10
C ASP A 106 -8.98 -8.84 -10.95
N ALA A 107 -8.76 -9.68 -9.95
CA ALA A 107 -7.88 -9.37 -8.82
C ALA A 107 -6.44 -9.14 -9.29
N ALA A 108 -5.92 -9.97 -10.20
CA ALA A 108 -4.60 -9.77 -10.78
C ALA A 108 -4.52 -8.45 -11.58
N ALA A 109 -5.51 -8.19 -12.45
CA ALA A 109 -5.55 -6.98 -13.27
C ALA A 109 -5.65 -5.70 -12.43
N VAL A 110 -6.56 -5.67 -11.45
CA VAL A 110 -6.72 -4.54 -10.52
C VAL A 110 -5.49 -4.36 -9.65
N THR A 111 -4.86 -5.46 -9.22
CA THR A 111 -3.58 -5.38 -8.48
C THR A 111 -2.51 -4.73 -9.34
N ASP A 112 -2.32 -5.14 -10.60
CA ASP A 112 -1.33 -4.54 -11.48
C ASP A 112 -1.56 -3.03 -11.67
N TYR A 113 -2.81 -2.62 -11.85
CA TYR A 113 -3.17 -1.20 -11.90
C TYR A 113 -2.80 -0.47 -10.60
N LEU A 114 -3.23 -0.97 -9.45
CA LEU A 114 -2.96 -0.35 -8.15
C LEU A 114 -1.45 -0.33 -7.81
N MET A 115 -0.71 -1.35 -8.21
CA MET A 115 0.75 -1.40 -8.03
C MET A 115 1.49 -0.37 -8.88
N GLY A 116 0.89 0.10 -9.97
CA GLY A 116 1.41 1.23 -10.76
C GLY A 116 1.24 2.59 -10.07
N LEU A 117 0.34 2.70 -9.08
CA LEU A 117 0.09 3.95 -8.36
C LEU A 117 1.13 4.13 -7.25
N THR A 118 2.16 4.93 -7.52
CA THR A 118 3.31 5.14 -6.63
C THR A 118 3.46 6.60 -6.22
N SER A 119 4.06 6.83 -5.05
CA SER A 119 4.37 8.15 -4.52
C SER A 119 5.89 8.38 -4.44
N PRO A 120 6.40 9.53 -4.89
CA PRO A 120 7.81 9.88 -4.76
C PRO A 120 8.26 10.09 -3.31
N GLU A 121 7.32 10.28 -2.37
CA GLU A 121 7.60 10.35 -0.94
C GLU A 121 8.13 9.02 -0.37
N VAL A 122 7.85 7.90 -1.04
CA VAL A 122 8.25 6.57 -0.58
C VAL A 122 9.53 6.15 -1.29
N LYS A 123 10.67 6.31 -0.60
CA LYS A 123 11.99 5.88 -1.08
C LYS A 123 12.17 4.39 -0.82
N ALA A 124 12.32 3.61 -1.89
CA ALA A 124 12.46 2.16 -1.78
C ALA A 124 13.82 1.74 -1.20
N GLY A 125 13.82 0.64 -0.43
CA GLY A 125 15.02 -0.03 0.07
C GLY A 125 15.66 0.61 1.31
N VAL A 126 14.94 1.50 2.00
CA VAL A 126 15.45 2.20 3.20
C VAL A 126 15.29 1.32 4.43
N VAL A 127 14.16 0.65 4.58
CA VAL A 127 13.77 -0.06 5.80
C VAL A 127 13.70 -1.57 5.55
N LYS A 128 14.36 -2.34 6.42
CA LYS A 128 14.28 -3.80 6.43
C LYS A 128 13.49 -4.27 7.65
N PRO A 129 12.46 -5.13 7.50
CA PRO A 129 11.71 -5.66 8.64
C PRO A 129 12.62 -6.42 9.60
N ASN A 130 12.44 -6.22 10.90
CA ASN A 130 13.19 -6.93 11.94
C ASN A 130 12.46 -6.89 13.30
N ALA A 131 12.97 -7.64 14.27
CA ALA A 131 12.48 -7.62 15.66
C ALA A 131 13.14 -6.49 16.50
N SER A 132 13.18 -5.25 16.00
CA SER A 132 13.88 -4.13 16.66
C SER A 132 13.41 -3.95 18.10
N VAL A 133 14.35 -4.04 19.04
CA VAL A 133 14.10 -3.77 20.47
C VAL A 133 13.74 -2.30 20.67
N LYS A 134 14.41 -1.39 19.95
CA LYS A 134 14.14 0.05 20.02
C LYS A 134 12.77 0.37 19.41
N GLY A 135 12.49 -0.16 18.23
CA GLY A 135 11.19 -0.03 17.56
C GLY A 135 10.05 -0.55 18.43
N ARG A 136 10.23 -1.69 19.09
CA ARG A 136 9.28 -2.23 20.07
C ARG A 136 9.05 -1.29 21.24
N LYS A 137 10.11 -0.76 21.86
CA LYS A 137 9.98 0.18 22.98
C LYS A 137 9.21 1.43 22.56
N ILE A 138 9.55 2.01 21.40
CA ILE A 138 8.85 3.19 20.89
C ILE A 138 7.38 2.86 20.64
N PHE A 139 7.08 1.77 19.93
CA PHE A 139 5.71 1.38 19.59
C PHE A 139 4.84 1.07 20.81
N THR A 140 5.39 0.44 21.85
CA THR A 140 4.61 -0.07 22.99
C THR A 140 4.64 0.83 24.22
N LYS A 141 5.61 1.75 24.35
CA LYS A 141 5.84 2.54 25.56
C LYS A 141 5.98 4.03 25.29
N ASP A 142 6.78 4.42 24.29
CA ASP A 142 7.14 5.84 24.12
C ASP A 142 6.13 6.60 23.25
N MET A 143 5.41 5.89 22.37
CA MET A 143 4.40 6.43 21.47
C MET A 143 3.06 5.69 21.61
N PRO A 144 1.93 6.37 21.36
CA PRO A 144 0.59 5.80 21.58
C PRO A 144 0.14 4.85 20.45
N CYS A 145 1.06 4.18 19.74
CA CYS A 145 0.76 3.39 18.55
C CYS A 145 -0.28 2.29 18.85
N GLY A 146 -0.04 1.53 19.92
CA GLY A 146 -0.97 0.49 20.39
C GLY A 146 -2.28 1.03 20.95
N GLY A 147 -2.39 2.33 21.25
CA GLY A 147 -3.65 2.93 21.72
C GLY A 147 -4.74 2.96 20.65
N CYS A 148 -4.36 2.95 19.36
CA CYS A 148 -5.29 2.98 18.24
C CYS A 148 -5.20 1.75 17.33
N HIS A 149 -4.02 1.16 17.19
CA HIS A 149 -3.81 0.04 16.26
C HIS A 149 -3.83 -1.30 16.98
N GLU A 150 -4.59 -2.25 16.44
CA GLU A 150 -4.49 -3.66 16.84
C GLU A 150 -3.17 -4.25 16.33
N TYR A 151 -2.51 -5.07 17.13
CA TYR A 151 -1.30 -5.80 16.75
C TYR A 151 -1.25 -7.14 17.50
N SER A 152 -0.45 -8.07 16.98
CA SER A 152 -0.28 -9.39 17.59
C SER A 152 1.12 -9.54 18.18
N THR A 153 1.21 -10.05 19.39
CA THR A 153 2.48 -10.53 19.97
C THR A 153 2.25 -11.87 20.65
N LYS A 154 3.07 -12.87 20.29
CA LYS A 154 2.97 -14.24 20.83
C LYS A 154 1.57 -14.88 20.67
N GLY A 155 0.87 -14.54 19.59
CA GLY A 155 -0.47 -15.07 19.29
C GLY A 155 -1.62 -14.36 20.01
N GLU A 156 -1.32 -13.36 20.86
CA GLU A 156 -2.33 -12.56 21.54
C GLU A 156 -2.55 -11.24 20.80
N VAL A 157 -3.82 -10.85 20.67
CA VAL A 157 -4.22 -9.57 20.07
C VAL A 157 -4.22 -8.49 21.15
N HIS A 158 -3.51 -7.40 20.88
CA HIS A 158 -3.44 -6.23 21.74
C HIS A 158 -3.81 -4.97 20.97
N GLY A 159 -4.03 -3.88 21.71
CA GLY A 159 -4.17 -2.53 21.18
C GLY A 159 -5.61 -2.10 20.89
N GLY A 160 -5.74 -0.90 20.34
CA GLY A 160 -7.02 -0.24 20.07
C GLY A 160 -7.61 -0.59 18.69
N LYS A 161 -8.87 -0.20 18.48
CA LYS A 161 -9.65 -0.54 17.27
C LYS A 161 -9.92 0.65 16.33
N SER A 162 -9.53 1.86 16.75
CA SER A 162 -9.79 3.11 16.01
C SER A 162 -8.86 3.29 14.81
N GLY A 163 -7.67 2.69 14.83
CA GLY A 163 -6.73 2.61 13.72
C GLY A 163 -6.94 1.35 12.87
N PRO A 164 -6.36 1.31 11.64
CA PRO A 164 -6.24 0.06 10.90
C PRO A 164 -5.45 -0.97 11.73
N SER A 165 -5.92 -2.22 11.76
CA SER A 165 -5.16 -3.31 12.36
C SER A 165 -3.79 -3.42 11.67
N LEU A 166 -2.75 -3.66 12.46
CA LEU A 166 -1.38 -3.93 12.04
C LEU A 166 -1.04 -5.43 12.11
N ILE A 167 -1.99 -6.27 12.51
CA ILE A 167 -1.87 -7.74 12.38
C ILE A 167 -1.66 -8.08 10.90
N GLY A 168 -0.72 -8.97 10.61
CA GLY A 168 -0.33 -9.33 9.24
C GLY A 168 0.36 -8.22 8.45
N ALA A 169 0.85 -7.16 9.11
CA ALA A 169 1.58 -6.09 8.43
C ALA A 169 2.79 -6.59 7.65
N SER A 170 3.47 -7.64 8.10
CA SER A 170 4.60 -8.27 7.40
C SER A 170 4.27 -8.74 5.98
N LYS A 171 3.06 -9.27 5.78
CA LYS A 171 2.59 -9.71 4.47
C LYS A 171 1.99 -8.56 3.67
N ARG A 172 1.45 -7.54 4.35
CA ARG A 172 0.61 -6.51 3.73
C ARG A 172 1.34 -5.23 3.37
N LEU A 173 2.16 -4.70 4.27
CA LEU A 173 2.71 -3.35 4.19
C LEU A 173 4.16 -3.36 3.69
N ASN A 174 4.50 -2.37 2.88
CA ASN A 174 5.87 -2.02 2.56
C ASN A 174 6.47 -1.22 3.73
N PRO A 175 7.57 -1.66 4.35
CA PRO A 175 8.21 -0.94 5.46
C PRO A 175 8.65 0.48 5.09
N ASP A 176 9.05 0.73 3.84
CA ASP A 176 9.41 2.08 3.38
C ASP A 176 8.21 3.02 3.36
N TRP A 177 7.02 2.50 3.07
CA TRP A 177 5.80 3.29 3.15
C TRP A 177 5.42 3.61 4.59
N ILE A 178 5.64 2.69 5.54
CA ILE A 178 5.39 2.97 6.96
C ILE A 178 6.27 4.14 7.42
N TYR A 179 7.54 4.13 7.02
CA TYR A 179 8.48 5.21 7.31
C TYR A 179 8.03 6.54 6.69
N ALA A 180 7.80 6.54 5.37
CA ALA A 180 7.40 7.74 4.65
C ALA A 180 6.06 8.30 5.16
N TYR A 181 5.12 7.42 5.50
CA TYR A 181 3.86 7.80 6.12
C TYR A 181 4.16 8.54 7.42
N MET A 182 4.87 7.95 8.39
CA MET A 182 5.19 8.63 9.66
C MET A 182 5.97 9.93 9.49
N ALA A 183 6.91 9.98 8.55
CA ALA A 183 7.75 11.16 8.29
C ALA A 183 6.98 12.31 7.64
N ASN A 184 5.97 12.03 6.81
CA ASN A 184 5.22 13.05 6.08
C ASN A 184 3.73 12.70 5.94
N ILE A 185 3.05 12.49 7.08
CA ILE A 185 1.66 11.99 7.08
C ILE A 185 0.73 12.97 6.33
N LYS A 186 0.99 14.29 6.38
CA LYS A 186 0.12 15.31 5.77
C LYS A 186 -0.05 15.13 4.25
N VAL A 187 0.95 14.61 3.54
CA VAL A 187 0.84 14.34 2.10
C VAL A 187 -0.12 13.19 1.82
N PHE A 188 -0.11 12.15 2.67
CA PHE A 188 -0.97 10.99 2.51
C PHE A 188 -2.38 11.22 3.04
N LYS A 189 -2.49 11.93 4.16
CA LYS A 189 -3.69 12.17 4.96
C LYS A 189 -3.62 13.54 5.66
N PRO A 190 -4.04 14.63 5.00
CA PRO A 190 -3.99 15.98 5.58
C PRO A 190 -4.97 16.14 6.76
N VAL A 191 -6.12 15.47 6.72
CA VAL A 191 -7.11 15.43 7.80
C VAL A 191 -7.19 14.02 8.37
N ARG A 192 -6.87 13.86 9.66
CA ARG A 192 -6.59 12.55 10.28
C ARG A 192 -6.61 12.59 11.81
N ASP A 193 -6.76 11.42 12.41
CA ASP A 193 -6.61 11.22 13.86
C ASP A 193 -5.20 10.79 14.28
N MET A 194 -4.46 10.08 13.41
CA MET A 194 -3.11 9.64 13.73
C MET A 194 -2.20 10.86 13.95
N PRO A 195 -1.43 10.95 15.05
CA PRO A 195 -0.56 12.09 15.35
C PRO A 195 0.53 12.32 14.31
N ASP A 196 1.06 13.54 14.21
CA ASP A 196 2.27 13.84 13.43
C ASP A 196 3.53 13.46 14.21
N PHE A 197 4.42 12.68 13.58
CA PHE A 197 5.66 12.23 14.20
C PHE A 197 6.90 12.94 13.64
N GLY A 198 6.77 13.73 12.56
CA GLY A 198 7.88 14.35 11.82
C GLY A 198 8.68 15.41 12.59
N GLY A 199 8.28 15.74 13.82
CA GLY A 199 9.04 16.58 14.77
C GLY A 199 9.18 15.96 16.16
N VAL A 200 8.73 14.71 16.35
CA VAL A 200 8.73 14.02 17.64
C VAL A 200 9.72 12.86 17.64
N LEU A 201 9.77 12.10 16.55
CA LEU A 201 10.73 11.02 16.35
C LEU A 201 11.80 11.48 15.35
N ASN A 202 13.06 11.21 15.67
CA ASN A 202 14.13 11.41 14.69
C ASN A 202 14.04 10.34 13.57
N PRO A 203 14.69 10.55 12.42
CA PRO A 203 14.66 9.61 11.30
C PRO A 203 15.03 8.17 11.69
N LYS A 204 16.02 7.97 12.56
CA LYS A 204 16.43 6.61 12.93
C LYS A 204 15.36 5.91 13.75
N ASP A 205 14.69 6.62 14.65
CA ASP A 205 13.60 6.06 15.45
C ASP A 205 12.39 5.68 14.61
N MET A 206 12.05 6.48 13.60
CA MET A 206 11.00 6.12 12.63
C MET A 206 11.37 4.89 11.79
N GLU A 207 12.64 4.72 11.43
CA GLU A 207 13.14 3.53 10.74
C GLU A 207 12.97 2.28 11.62
N GLU A 208 13.38 2.36 12.89
CA GLU A 208 13.28 1.24 13.85
C GLU A 208 11.82 0.84 14.11
N VAL A 209 10.91 1.82 14.26
CA VAL A 209 9.47 1.53 14.41
C VAL A 209 8.90 0.92 13.14
N SER A 210 9.26 1.44 11.96
CA SER A 210 8.81 0.89 10.68
C SER A 210 9.25 -0.56 10.48
N ALA A 211 10.51 -0.86 10.81
CA ALA A 211 11.07 -2.21 10.77
C ALA A 211 10.32 -3.18 11.71
N TYR A 212 10.00 -2.72 12.92
CA TYR A 212 9.25 -3.50 13.91
C TYR A 212 7.80 -3.76 13.48
N VAL A 213 7.08 -2.73 13.02
CA VAL A 213 5.68 -2.89 12.55
C VAL A 213 5.61 -3.82 11.35
N ALA A 214 6.56 -3.72 10.43
CA ALA A 214 6.64 -4.60 9.27
C ALA A 214 7.02 -6.05 9.61
N ALA A 215 7.26 -6.38 10.89
CA ALA A 215 7.49 -7.75 11.34
C ALA A 215 6.24 -8.40 11.98
N PHE A 216 5.10 -7.71 12.06
CA PHE A 216 3.88 -8.29 12.63
C PHE A 216 3.22 -9.32 11.71
N GLU A 217 2.93 -10.50 12.24
CA GLU A 217 2.25 -11.61 11.57
C GLU A 217 0.73 -11.55 11.64
#